data_AF-A0A832JIC1-F1
#
_entry.id   AF-A0A832JIC1-F1
#
_cell.length_a   1.000
_cell.length_b   1.000
_cell.length_c   1.000
_cell.angle_alpha   90.00
_cell.angle_beta   90.00
_cell.angle_gamma   90.00
#
_symmetry.space_group_name_H-M   'P 1'
#
loop_
_entity.id
_entity.type
_entity.pdbx_description
1 polymer ?
#
loop_
_entity_poly.entity_id
_entity_poly.type
_entity_poly.pdbx_seq_one_letter_code
_entity_poly.pdbx_strand_id
1 'polypeptide(L)'
;MGRISTYICGNPGPYDEYNPFKVTRQEHAPELLYLLNLEPLSAEELSKGLGVSIETVSKLLKDLARINAVFEKYGRWHVSFPIFTREDLRLLFEKARKPGLRLSEKVMELGSEIRERLSKLSCAKQVEMGKIALAVVGCYILDWKALELLNEKNLSLCGWKQHPGNRKYVLLGREEGAEEGLLDKMYWGSHSSTFGRFTFTSFGDHTGYRYAFPDAALSISAAVLKLMEKGLPDWYCNKIAEVSSAFLAYCMVEIGETLLALCKEGPMEVDSLRKDIGMEKDRAEALIRLLADTKYVKLDGDRVMLNYPVFTVKDKVVIENVWQLLSRTVEEVACGYFESLRSELAEITSVRRGFDPREIYTDVWHWVFGWANRMMAEKGFFYDPPREREGEARYIAWVEEIASREATPC
;
A
#
# COMPACT_ATOMS: atom_id res chain seq x y z
N MET A 1 -8.14 -26.40 -8.52
CA MET A 1 -9.12 -25.86 -7.55
C MET A 1 -8.89 -24.38 -7.45
N GLY A 2 -9.93 -23.55 -7.47
CA GLY A 2 -9.77 -22.10 -7.29
C GLY A 2 -9.34 -21.78 -5.85
N ARG A 3 -8.75 -20.60 -5.66
CA ARG A 3 -8.18 -20.12 -4.39
C ARG A 3 -8.56 -18.67 -4.17
N ILE A 4 -8.78 -18.28 -2.92
CA ILE A 4 -9.01 -16.89 -2.52
C ILE A 4 -7.75 -16.31 -1.88
N SER A 5 -7.27 -15.20 -2.44
CA SER A 5 -6.28 -14.34 -1.79
C SER A 5 -7.00 -13.32 -0.92
N THR A 6 -6.76 -13.35 0.39
CA THR A 6 -7.35 -12.40 1.34
C THR A 6 -6.38 -11.28 1.69
N TYR A 7 -6.93 -10.09 1.88
CA TYR A 7 -6.25 -8.89 2.32
C TYR A 7 -7.17 -8.07 3.23
N ILE A 8 -6.64 -7.01 3.83
CA ILE A 8 -7.43 -6.16 4.73
C ILE A 8 -7.20 -4.69 4.45
N CYS A 9 -8.18 -3.88 4.83
CA CYS A 9 -8.03 -2.44 5.00
C CYS A 9 -8.19 -2.11 6.49
N GLY A 10 -7.10 -1.74 7.16
CA GLY A 10 -7.05 -1.47 8.60
C GLY A 10 -5.93 -2.23 9.31
N ASN A 11 -6.07 -2.43 10.62
CA ASN A 11 -5.02 -3.03 11.45
C ASN A 11 -5.32 -4.51 11.77
N PRO A 12 -4.44 -5.46 11.38
CA PRO A 12 -4.63 -6.89 11.63
C PRO A 12 -4.37 -7.29 13.09
N GLY A 13 -3.79 -6.40 13.90
CA GLY A 13 -3.30 -6.68 15.24
C GLY A 13 -2.08 -7.61 15.27
N PRO A 14 -1.66 -8.08 16.46
CA PRO A 14 -0.58 -9.05 16.62
C PRO A 14 -0.80 -10.34 15.82
N TYR A 15 0.28 -11.06 15.54
CA TYR A 15 0.25 -12.34 14.79
C TYR A 15 -0.17 -13.54 15.67
N ASP A 16 -1.40 -13.49 16.18
CA ASP A 16 -2.02 -14.50 17.06
C ASP A 16 -3.18 -15.24 16.36
N GLU A 17 -3.97 -16.03 17.09
CA GLU A 17 -5.12 -16.80 16.58
C GLU A 17 -6.31 -15.98 16.06
N TYR A 18 -6.29 -14.65 16.23
CA TYR A 18 -7.28 -13.71 15.68
C TYR A 18 -6.73 -12.92 14.50
N ASN A 19 -5.44 -13.09 14.16
CA ASN A 19 -4.83 -12.41 13.03
C ASN A 19 -5.42 -12.94 11.71
N PRO A 20 -5.99 -12.08 10.85
CA PRO A 20 -6.64 -12.54 9.61
C PRO A 20 -5.64 -13.23 8.69
N PHE A 21 -4.41 -12.73 8.55
CA PHE A 21 -3.41 -13.33 7.68
C PHE A 21 -2.95 -14.70 8.17
N LYS A 22 -2.87 -14.92 9.48
CA LYS A 22 -2.54 -16.23 10.04
C LYS A 22 -3.65 -17.24 9.74
N VAL A 23 -4.91 -16.82 9.94
CA VAL A 23 -6.07 -17.71 9.89
C VAL A 23 -6.50 -18.03 8.46
N THR A 24 -6.58 -17.05 7.57
CA THR A 24 -7.08 -17.25 6.19
C THR A 24 -6.03 -17.87 5.26
N ARG A 25 -4.76 -17.88 5.65
CA ARG A 25 -3.64 -18.49 4.90
C ARG A 25 -3.22 -19.86 5.45
N GLN A 26 -4.00 -20.43 6.37
CA GLN A 26 -3.82 -21.82 6.77
C GLN A 26 -3.97 -22.74 5.55
N GLU A 27 -3.34 -23.90 5.61
CA GLU A 27 -3.46 -24.92 4.57
C GLU A 27 -4.95 -25.23 4.30
N HIS A 28 -5.32 -25.27 3.02
CA HIS A 28 -6.68 -25.44 2.49
C HIS A 28 -7.69 -24.31 2.79
N ALA A 29 -7.37 -23.31 3.61
CA ALA A 29 -8.29 -22.20 3.87
C ALA A 29 -8.62 -21.36 2.60
N PRO A 30 -7.65 -21.02 1.72
CA PRO A 30 -7.95 -20.33 0.46
C PRO A 30 -8.91 -21.08 -0.46
N GLU A 31 -8.76 -22.40 -0.57
CA GLU A 31 -9.62 -23.26 -1.38
C GLU A 31 -11.00 -23.45 -0.74
N LEU A 32 -11.06 -23.60 0.58
CA LEU A 32 -12.31 -23.68 1.33
C LEU A 32 -13.14 -22.39 1.13
N LEU A 33 -12.50 -21.22 1.27
CA LEU A 33 -13.13 -19.93 1.02
C LEU A 33 -13.59 -19.78 -0.43
N TYR A 34 -12.85 -20.34 -1.40
CA TYR A 34 -13.27 -20.35 -2.80
C TYR A 34 -14.57 -21.15 -2.99
N LEU A 35 -14.64 -22.36 -2.43
CA LEU A 35 -15.84 -23.20 -2.51
C LEU A 35 -17.05 -22.51 -1.85
N LEU A 36 -16.86 -21.95 -0.64
CA LEU A 36 -17.91 -21.20 0.05
C LEU A 36 -18.30 -19.90 -0.67
N ASN A 37 -17.40 -19.34 -1.47
CA ASN A 37 -17.72 -18.20 -2.31
C ASN A 37 -18.57 -18.59 -3.52
N LEU A 38 -18.56 -19.85 -3.98
CA LEU A 38 -19.47 -20.30 -5.04
C LEU A 38 -20.89 -20.47 -4.49
N GLU A 39 -21.02 -21.24 -3.42
CA GLU A 39 -22.28 -21.48 -2.73
C GLU A 39 -22.06 -21.88 -1.27
N PRO A 40 -23.09 -21.75 -0.40
CA PRO A 40 -23.00 -22.25 0.96
C PRO A 40 -22.95 -23.78 0.99
N LEU A 41 -22.05 -24.38 1.77
CA LEU A 41 -21.80 -25.83 1.80
C LEU A 41 -21.76 -26.38 3.23
N SER A 42 -22.15 -27.64 3.39
CA SER A 42 -21.95 -28.42 4.63
C SER A 42 -20.46 -28.79 4.82
N ALA A 43 -20.10 -29.19 6.04
CA ALA A 43 -18.73 -29.62 6.33
C ALA A 43 -18.35 -30.88 5.52
N GLU A 44 -19.31 -31.77 5.27
CA GLU A 44 -19.13 -32.99 4.48
C GLU A 44 -18.89 -32.69 3.00
N GLU A 45 -19.65 -31.75 2.43
CA GLU A 45 -19.45 -31.27 1.06
C GLU A 45 -18.08 -30.62 0.89
N LEU A 46 -17.66 -29.80 1.85
CA LEU A 46 -16.32 -29.18 1.87
C LEU A 46 -15.21 -30.22 2.00
N SER A 47 -15.37 -31.21 2.89
CA SER A 47 -14.40 -32.30 3.07
C SER A 47 -14.21 -33.09 1.76
N LYS A 48 -15.31 -33.42 1.09
CA LYS A 48 -15.28 -34.07 -0.22
C LYS A 48 -14.67 -33.19 -1.30
N GLY A 49 -15.01 -31.90 -1.34
CA GLY A 49 -14.51 -30.95 -2.34
C GLY A 49 -13.01 -30.68 -2.22
N LEU A 50 -12.48 -30.64 -0.99
CA LEU A 50 -11.07 -30.42 -0.71
C LEU A 50 -10.23 -31.70 -0.73
N GLY A 51 -10.87 -32.88 -0.60
CA GLY A 51 -10.16 -34.16 -0.48
C GLY A 51 -9.44 -34.33 0.87
N VAL A 52 -9.97 -33.73 1.94
CA VAL A 52 -9.40 -33.77 3.29
C VAL A 52 -10.42 -34.26 4.31
N SER A 53 -9.98 -34.67 5.50
CA SER A 53 -10.89 -35.22 6.51
C SER A 53 -11.88 -34.18 7.06
N ILE A 54 -13.03 -34.66 7.54
CA ILE A 54 -14.07 -33.82 8.14
C ILE A 54 -13.56 -33.09 9.39
N GLU A 55 -12.62 -33.69 10.13
CA GLU A 55 -11.97 -33.08 11.30
C GLU A 55 -11.12 -31.87 10.89
N THR A 56 -10.36 -31.98 9.79
CA THR A 56 -9.58 -30.87 9.23
C THR A 56 -10.50 -29.72 8.82
N VAL A 57 -11.57 -30.00 8.08
CA VAL A 57 -12.56 -29.00 7.68
C VAL A 57 -13.21 -28.35 8.91
N SER A 58 -13.61 -29.15 9.89
CA SER A 58 -14.25 -28.66 11.12
C SER A 58 -13.32 -27.74 11.92
N LYS A 59 -12.02 -28.04 11.96
CA LYS A 59 -11.02 -27.16 12.58
C LYS A 59 -10.89 -25.84 11.82
N LEU A 60 -10.74 -25.90 10.49
CA LEU A 60 -10.63 -24.69 9.65
C LEU A 60 -11.84 -23.77 9.78
N LEU A 61 -13.05 -24.33 9.74
CA LEU A 61 -14.29 -23.57 9.91
C LEU A 61 -14.37 -22.90 11.29
N LYS A 62 -13.93 -23.58 12.36
CA LYS A 62 -13.86 -22.99 13.70
C LYS A 62 -12.87 -21.83 13.76
N ASP A 63 -11.69 -21.97 13.15
CA ASP A 63 -10.68 -20.91 13.13
C ASP A 63 -11.13 -19.72 12.28
N LEU A 64 -11.73 -19.95 11.10
CA LEU A 64 -12.30 -18.89 10.26
C LEU A 64 -13.49 -18.19 10.95
N ALA A 65 -14.36 -18.92 11.65
CA ALA A 65 -15.45 -18.35 12.42
C ALA A 65 -14.94 -17.47 13.56
N ARG A 66 -13.79 -17.82 14.19
CA ARG A 66 -13.16 -17.02 15.26
C ARG A 66 -12.85 -15.59 14.83
N ILE A 67 -12.56 -15.35 13.56
CA ILE A 67 -12.27 -14.01 13.02
C ILE A 67 -13.46 -13.38 12.27
N ASN A 68 -14.65 -13.98 12.35
CA ASN A 68 -15.83 -13.62 11.57
C ASN A 68 -15.60 -13.67 10.04
N ALA A 69 -14.82 -14.64 9.54
CA ALA A 69 -14.64 -14.85 8.11
C ALA A 69 -15.72 -15.79 7.50
N VAL A 70 -16.27 -16.69 8.33
CA VAL A 70 -17.39 -17.56 7.96
C VAL A 70 -18.41 -17.65 9.10
N PHE A 71 -19.63 -18.05 8.77
CA PHE A 71 -20.68 -18.38 9.73
C PHE A 71 -21.51 -19.57 9.26
N GLU A 72 -22.18 -20.23 10.19
CA GLU A 72 -23.06 -21.36 9.92
C GLU A 72 -24.53 -20.92 9.97
N LYS A 73 -25.33 -21.43 9.03
CA LYS A 73 -26.77 -21.23 8.97
C LYS A 73 -27.44 -22.45 8.33
N TYR A 74 -28.33 -23.09 9.08
CA TYR A 74 -29.14 -24.25 8.63
C TYR A 74 -28.30 -25.45 8.12
N GLY A 75 -27.22 -25.78 8.81
CA GLY A 75 -26.28 -26.84 8.48
C GLY A 75 -25.29 -26.50 7.37
N ARG A 76 -25.30 -25.26 6.84
CA ARG A 76 -24.41 -24.82 5.77
C ARG A 76 -23.57 -23.63 6.20
N TRP A 77 -22.33 -23.60 5.75
CA TRP A 77 -21.37 -22.54 6.02
C TRP A 77 -21.41 -21.49 4.91
N HIS A 78 -21.23 -20.24 5.30
CA HIS A 78 -21.28 -19.07 4.44
C HIS A 78 -20.06 -18.18 4.70
N VAL A 79 -19.57 -17.50 3.67
CA VAL A 79 -18.60 -16.41 3.83
C VAL A 79 -19.29 -15.16 4.41
N SER A 80 -18.65 -14.47 5.36
CA SER A 80 -19.16 -13.24 6.00
C SER A 80 -18.41 -11.96 5.62
N PHE A 81 -17.66 -11.98 4.53
CA PHE A 81 -16.96 -10.81 4.00
C PHE A 81 -16.98 -10.76 2.46
N PRO A 82 -16.78 -9.58 1.85
CA PRO A 82 -16.75 -9.43 0.40
C PRO A 82 -15.60 -10.22 -0.23
N ILE A 83 -15.92 -11.04 -1.24
CA ILE A 83 -14.94 -11.69 -2.10
C ILE A 83 -15.25 -11.30 -3.55
N PHE A 84 -14.27 -10.72 -4.24
CA PHE A 84 -14.35 -10.36 -5.65
C PHE A 84 -13.96 -11.54 -6.54
N THR A 85 -14.83 -11.89 -7.46
CA THR A 85 -14.50 -12.79 -8.56
C THR A 85 -13.66 -12.08 -9.61
N ARG A 86 -13.07 -12.83 -10.54
CA ARG A 86 -12.40 -12.26 -11.72
C ARG A 86 -13.30 -11.32 -12.52
N GLU A 87 -14.58 -11.64 -12.63
CA GLU A 87 -15.55 -10.79 -13.33
C GLU A 87 -15.85 -9.50 -12.57
N ASP A 88 -15.97 -9.59 -11.24
CA ASP A 88 -16.18 -8.40 -10.40
C ASP A 88 -15.03 -7.39 -10.55
N LEU A 89 -13.77 -7.86 -10.58
CA LEU A 89 -12.61 -6.97 -10.75
C LEU A 89 -12.53 -6.36 -12.15
N ARG A 90 -12.92 -7.09 -13.20
CA ARG A 90 -13.03 -6.52 -14.56
C ARG A 90 -14.10 -5.43 -14.62
N LEU A 91 -15.27 -5.69 -14.03
CA LEU A 91 -16.34 -4.71 -13.96
C LEU A 91 -15.88 -3.47 -13.18
N LEU A 92 -15.23 -3.65 -12.03
CA LEU A 92 -14.66 -2.54 -11.26
C LEU A 92 -13.65 -1.74 -12.07
N PHE A 93 -12.71 -2.41 -12.74
CA PHE A 93 -11.73 -1.78 -13.60
C PHE A 93 -12.40 -0.93 -14.69
N GLU A 94 -13.40 -1.47 -15.40
CA GLU A 94 -14.10 -0.74 -16.47
C GLU A 94 -14.91 0.45 -15.94
N LYS A 95 -15.69 0.23 -14.88
CA LYS A 95 -16.62 1.22 -14.34
C LYS A 95 -15.91 2.36 -13.61
N ALA A 96 -14.80 2.07 -12.92
CA ALA A 96 -13.99 3.08 -12.24
C ALA A 96 -13.27 4.04 -13.21
N ARG A 97 -13.18 3.71 -14.51
CA ARG A 97 -12.52 4.56 -15.50
C ARG A 97 -13.20 5.93 -15.66
N LYS A 98 -14.54 5.97 -15.66
CA LYS A 98 -15.31 7.22 -15.82
C LYS A 98 -15.13 8.19 -14.65
N PRO A 99 -15.34 7.80 -13.38
CA PRO A 99 -15.02 8.68 -12.26
C PRO A 99 -13.52 9.00 -12.17
N GLY A 100 -12.63 8.06 -12.53
CA GLY A 100 -11.18 8.31 -12.60
C GLY A 100 -10.81 9.39 -13.62
N LEU A 101 -11.43 9.37 -14.81
CA LEU A 101 -11.28 10.44 -15.81
C LEU A 101 -11.75 11.78 -15.26
N ARG A 102 -12.94 11.84 -14.68
CA ARG A 102 -13.49 13.06 -14.08
C ARG A 102 -12.59 13.64 -12.99
N LEU A 103 -12.03 12.78 -12.13
CA LEU A 103 -11.06 13.17 -11.11
C LEU A 103 -9.80 13.74 -11.75
N SER A 104 -9.24 13.04 -12.74
CA SER A 104 -8.02 13.49 -13.44
C SER A 104 -8.20 14.86 -14.10
N GLU A 105 -9.33 15.11 -14.77
CA GLU A 105 -9.62 16.36 -15.45
C GLU A 105 -9.73 17.51 -14.46
N LYS A 106 -10.52 17.35 -13.39
CA LYS A 106 -10.65 18.35 -12.32
C LYS A 106 -9.33 18.67 -11.63
N VAL A 107 -8.46 17.67 -11.43
CA VAL A 107 -7.12 17.89 -10.83
C VAL A 107 -6.22 18.66 -11.81
N MET A 108 -6.22 18.28 -13.10
CA MET A 108 -5.38 18.94 -14.11
C MET A 108 -5.84 20.38 -14.43
N GLU A 109 -7.13 20.69 -14.30
CA GLU A 109 -7.66 22.06 -14.39
C GLU A 109 -7.00 23.00 -13.37
N LEU A 110 -6.66 22.48 -12.18
CA LEU A 110 -5.94 23.19 -11.11
C LEU A 110 -4.41 23.06 -11.24
N GLY A 111 -3.92 22.54 -12.37
CA GLY A 111 -2.53 22.10 -12.53
C GLY A 111 -1.49 23.21 -12.35
N SER A 112 -1.75 24.42 -12.83
CA SER A 112 -0.85 25.58 -12.66
C SER A 112 -0.70 25.95 -11.18
N GLU A 113 -1.82 26.05 -10.49
CA GLU A 113 -1.94 26.32 -9.06
C GLU A 113 -1.29 25.26 -8.18
N ILE A 114 -1.44 23.99 -8.54
CA ILE A 114 -0.76 22.86 -7.89
C ILE A 114 0.75 23.02 -8.06
N ARG A 115 1.24 23.20 -9.30
CA ARG A 115 2.68 23.31 -9.58
C ARG A 115 3.32 24.52 -8.89
N GLU A 116 2.61 25.65 -8.80
CA GLU A 116 3.08 26.82 -8.06
C GLU A 116 3.25 26.51 -6.56
N ARG A 117 2.30 25.81 -5.94
CA ARG A 117 2.42 25.38 -4.54
C ARG A 117 3.58 24.38 -4.37
N LEU A 118 3.65 23.36 -5.22
CA LEU A 118 4.70 22.34 -5.17
C LEU A 118 6.10 22.91 -5.41
N SER A 119 6.26 24.00 -6.18
CA SER A 119 7.57 24.66 -6.38
C SER A 119 8.17 25.26 -5.10
N LYS A 120 7.36 25.40 -4.03
CA LYS A 120 7.79 25.90 -2.71
C LYS A 120 8.38 24.79 -1.83
N LEU A 121 8.30 23.53 -2.26
CA LEU A 121 8.90 22.39 -1.56
C LEU A 121 10.43 22.46 -1.60
N SER A 122 11.07 22.02 -0.52
CA SER A 122 12.53 22.08 -0.37
C SER A 122 13.28 21.35 -1.50
N CYS A 123 12.77 20.19 -1.94
CA CYS A 123 13.36 19.40 -3.01
C CYS A 123 13.05 19.89 -4.43
N ALA A 124 12.18 20.89 -4.62
CA ALA A 124 11.67 21.30 -5.94
C ALA A 124 12.73 21.86 -6.90
N LYS A 125 13.88 22.28 -6.37
CA LYS A 125 15.01 22.75 -7.19
C LYS A 125 15.83 21.62 -7.82
N GLN A 126 15.73 20.41 -7.29
CA GLN A 126 16.54 19.26 -7.72
C GLN A 126 15.71 18.17 -8.40
N VAL A 127 14.49 17.97 -7.89
CA VAL A 127 13.62 16.86 -8.30
C VAL A 127 12.62 17.34 -9.34
N GLU A 128 12.42 16.51 -10.36
CA GLU A 128 11.47 16.77 -11.43
C GLU A 128 10.05 16.98 -10.87
N MET A 129 9.37 18.03 -11.34
CA MET A 129 8.02 18.38 -10.89
C MET A 129 7.01 17.24 -11.06
N GLY A 130 7.13 16.42 -12.12
CA GLY A 130 6.27 15.25 -12.32
C GLY A 130 6.37 14.21 -11.21
N LYS A 131 7.58 14.00 -10.65
CA LYS A 131 7.81 13.06 -9.53
C LYS A 131 7.25 13.61 -8.23
N ILE A 132 7.45 14.90 -7.97
CA ILE A 132 6.89 15.59 -6.82
C ILE A 132 5.35 15.53 -6.87
N ALA A 133 4.76 15.83 -8.04
CA ALA A 133 3.32 15.80 -8.23
C ALA A 133 2.75 14.38 -8.06
N LEU A 134 3.43 13.34 -8.55
CA LEU A 134 2.99 11.95 -8.33
C LEU A 134 3.04 11.57 -6.85
N ALA A 135 4.10 11.93 -6.12
CA ALA A 135 4.19 11.66 -4.69
C ALA A 135 3.12 12.42 -3.89
N VAL A 136 3.00 13.74 -4.09
CA VAL A 136 2.10 14.59 -3.31
C VAL A 136 0.64 14.43 -3.72
N VAL A 137 0.32 14.60 -5.01
CA VAL A 137 -1.06 14.50 -5.47
C VAL A 137 -1.46 13.05 -5.61
N GLY A 138 -0.66 12.24 -6.31
CA GLY A 138 -1.03 10.86 -6.62
C GLY A 138 -1.09 9.91 -5.42
N CYS A 139 -0.20 10.10 -4.42
CA CYS A 139 -0.19 9.31 -3.20
C CYS A 139 -0.75 10.08 -1.99
N TYR A 140 -0.06 11.09 -1.45
CA TYR A 140 -0.50 11.72 -0.19
C TYR A 140 -1.96 12.19 -0.24
N ILE A 141 -2.38 12.77 -1.36
CA ILE A 141 -3.73 13.33 -1.50
C ILE A 141 -4.74 12.28 -1.93
N LEU A 142 -4.52 11.62 -3.08
CA LEU A 142 -5.50 10.72 -3.66
C LEU A 142 -5.59 9.34 -3.00
N ASP A 143 -4.54 8.92 -2.30
CA ASP A 143 -4.54 7.72 -1.47
C ASP A 143 -4.78 8.13 -0.01
N TRP A 144 -3.76 8.60 0.72
CA TRP A 144 -3.83 8.70 2.19
C TRP A 144 -4.90 9.68 2.70
N LYS A 145 -4.89 10.94 2.23
CA LYS A 145 -5.89 11.95 2.66
C LYS A 145 -7.28 11.65 2.16
N ALA A 146 -7.40 11.09 0.96
CA ALA A 146 -8.69 10.67 0.45
C ALA A 146 -9.29 9.56 1.32
N LEU A 147 -8.50 8.58 1.79
CA LEU A 147 -8.98 7.54 2.70
C LEU A 147 -9.45 8.10 4.05
N GLU A 148 -8.77 9.11 4.61
CA GLU A 148 -9.25 9.86 5.78
C GLU A 148 -10.63 10.48 5.49
N LEU A 149 -10.76 11.16 4.35
CA LEU A 149 -12.01 11.78 3.92
C LEU A 149 -13.14 10.76 3.71
N LEU A 150 -12.86 9.59 3.11
CA LEU A 150 -13.86 8.53 2.94
C LEU A 150 -14.44 8.09 4.29
N ASN A 151 -13.58 7.99 5.32
CA ASN A 151 -14.02 7.65 6.67
C ASN A 151 -14.83 8.77 7.31
N GLU A 152 -14.40 10.03 7.19
CA GLU A 152 -15.14 11.21 7.70
C GLU A 152 -16.55 11.32 7.10
N LYS A 153 -16.67 10.97 5.81
CA LYS A 153 -17.95 10.98 5.07
C LYS A 153 -18.74 9.68 5.23
N ASN A 154 -18.28 8.75 6.07
CA ASN A 154 -18.91 7.44 6.29
C ASN A 154 -19.12 6.63 4.99
N LEU A 155 -18.18 6.76 4.05
CA LEU A 155 -18.16 6.03 2.78
C LEU A 155 -17.37 4.72 2.89
N SER A 156 -16.50 4.59 3.88
CA SER A 156 -15.70 3.39 4.14
C SER A 156 -15.81 2.93 5.60
N LEU A 157 -15.60 1.64 5.83
CA LEU A 157 -15.42 1.05 7.16
C LEU A 157 -13.95 0.71 7.49
N CYS A 158 -13.01 1.12 6.64
CA CYS A 158 -11.58 0.91 6.83
C CYS A 158 -11.11 1.48 8.19
N GLY A 159 -10.61 0.62 9.08
CA GLY A 159 -10.18 1.02 10.43
C GLY A 159 -11.32 1.23 11.45
N TRP A 160 -12.58 1.01 11.06
CA TRP A 160 -13.76 1.18 11.93
C TRP A 160 -14.52 -0.12 12.18
N LYS A 161 -14.54 -1.05 11.22
CA LYS A 161 -15.23 -2.35 11.38
C LYS A 161 -14.53 -3.19 12.45
N GLN A 162 -15.26 -3.45 13.54
CA GLN A 162 -14.75 -4.19 14.69
C GLN A 162 -14.76 -5.70 14.41
N HIS A 163 -13.64 -6.35 14.67
CA HIS A 163 -13.47 -7.79 14.63
C HIS A 163 -13.05 -8.34 16.02
N PRO A 164 -13.20 -9.66 16.26
CA PRO A 164 -12.76 -10.32 17.48
C PRO A 164 -11.28 -10.05 17.82
N GLY A 165 -10.96 -10.10 19.11
CA GLY A 165 -9.63 -9.76 19.62
C GLY A 165 -9.29 -8.26 19.54
N ASN A 166 -10.30 -7.39 19.65
CA ASN A 166 -10.18 -5.93 19.61
C ASN A 166 -9.48 -5.37 18.35
N ARG A 167 -9.78 -5.95 17.19
CA ARG A 167 -9.19 -5.54 15.91
C ARG A 167 -10.13 -4.66 15.11
N LYS A 168 -9.57 -3.78 14.29
CA LYS A 168 -10.34 -2.86 13.45
C LYS A 168 -9.85 -2.89 12.01
N TYR A 169 -10.57 -3.63 11.17
CA TYR A 169 -10.25 -3.79 9.76
C TYR A 169 -11.48 -4.23 8.98
N VAL A 170 -11.44 -4.07 7.66
CA VAL A 170 -12.34 -4.76 6.74
C VAL A 170 -11.58 -5.93 6.13
N LEU A 171 -12.15 -7.15 6.21
CA LEU A 171 -11.62 -8.31 5.51
C LEU A 171 -12.15 -8.33 4.08
N LEU A 172 -11.26 -8.49 3.12
CA LEU A 172 -11.61 -8.58 1.70
C LEU A 172 -10.91 -9.81 1.10
N GLY A 173 -11.52 -10.35 0.06
CA GLY A 173 -10.95 -11.45 -0.70
C GLY A 173 -11.08 -11.20 -2.19
N ARG A 174 -10.22 -11.86 -2.95
CA ARG A 174 -10.33 -11.95 -4.40
C ARG A 174 -9.85 -13.31 -4.87
N GLU A 175 -10.39 -13.78 -5.99
CA GLU A 175 -9.86 -14.98 -6.64
C GLU A 175 -8.37 -14.77 -7.01
N GLU A 176 -7.53 -15.76 -6.76
CA GLU A 176 -6.12 -15.70 -7.16
C GLU A 176 -6.02 -15.50 -8.69
N GLY A 177 -5.18 -14.55 -9.11
CA GLY A 177 -5.04 -14.16 -10.52
C GLY A 177 -6.21 -13.35 -11.11
N ALA A 178 -7.17 -12.91 -10.31
CA ALA A 178 -8.30 -12.09 -10.79
C ALA A 178 -7.89 -10.75 -11.42
N GLU A 179 -6.75 -10.20 -11.01
CA GLU A 179 -6.23 -8.91 -11.48
C GLU A 179 -5.25 -9.01 -12.66
N GLU A 180 -4.99 -10.23 -13.15
CA GLU A 180 -4.04 -10.46 -14.23
C GLU A 180 -4.41 -9.63 -15.47
N GLY A 181 -3.47 -8.79 -15.92
CA GLY A 181 -3.66 -7.87 -17.04
C GLY A 181 -4.36 -6.54 -16.69
N LEU A 182 -4.83 -6.34 -15.47
CA LEU A 182 -5.54 -5.10 -15.05
C LEU A 182 -4.61 -4.09 -14.35
N LEU A 183 -3.52 -4.55 -13.76
CA LEU A 183 -2.69 -3.75 -12.84
C LEU A 183 -1.66 -2.84 -13.51
N ASP A 184 -1.34 -3.06 -14.79
CA ASP A 184 -0.27 -2.28 -15.45
C ASP A 184 -0.61 -0.79 -15.49
N LYS A 185 0.32 0.02 -14.97
CA LYS A 185 0.18 1.47 -14.76
C LYS A 185 -0.96 1.90 -13.83
N MET A 186 -1.56 0.98 -13.08
CA MET A 186 -2.51 1.34 -12.02
C MET A 186 -1.74 1.76 -10.78
N TYR A 187 -1.39 3.05 -10.72
CA TYR A 187 -0.59 3.62 -9.63
C TYR A 187 -1.46 3.88 -8.41
N TRP A 188 -1.44 2.94 -7.47
CA TRP A 188 -2.30 2.97 -6.30
C TRP A 188 -1.74 2.26 -5.06
N GLY A 189 -0.60 1.58 -5.20
CA GLY A 189 -0.04 0.77 -4.14
C GLY A 189 0.98 1.60 -3.41
N SER A 190 0.80 1.80 -2.11
CA SER A 190 1.70 2.56 -1.27
C SER A 190 2.28 1.67 -0.17
N HIS A 191 3.60 1.62 -0.05
CA HIS A 191 4.30 0.96 1.05
C HIS A 191 5.14 1.98 1.78
N SER A 192 5.02 2.04 3.10
CA SER A 192 5.82 2.94 3.92
C SER A 192 6.40 2.25 5.15
N SER A 193 7.51 2.76 5.65
CA SER A 193 8.15 2.32 6.89
C SER A 193 8.89 3.48 7.53
N THR A 194 8.76 3.60 8.85
CA THR A 194 9.34 4.71 9.62
C THR A 194 10.52 4.21 10.46
N PHE A 195 11.64 4.93 10.39
CA PHE A 195 12.85 4.67 11.15
C PHE A 195 13.38 5.97 11.73
N GLY A 196 13.39 6.08 13.07
CA GLY A 196 13.73 7.33 13.75
C GLY A 196 12.82 8.47 13.30
N ARG A 197 13.41 9.54 12.75
CA ARG A 197 12.68 10.71 12.24
C ARG A 197 12.38 10.66 10.73
N PHE A 198 12.50 9.50 10.09
CA PHE A 198 12.32 9.37 8.65
C PHE A 198 11.25 8.35 8.30
N THR A 199 10.33 8.73 7.42
CA THR A 199 9.40 7.81 6.77
C THR A 199 9.85 7.61 5.33
N PHE A 200 10.11 6.36 4.96
CA PHE A 200 10.41 5.96 3.60
C PHE A 200 9.16 5.42 2.94
N THR A 201 8.88 5.86 1.72
CA THR A 201 7.68 5.45 1.00
C THR A 201 8.01 5.06 -0.43
N SER A 202 7.33 4.03 -0.95
CA SER A 202 7.27 3.68 -2.36
C SER A 202 5.82 3.68 -2.85
N PHE A 203 5.59 4.22 -4.04
CA PHE A 203 4.26 4.30 -4.66
C PHE A 203 4.31 3.92 -6.13
N GLY A 204 3.36 3.11 -6.57
CA GLY A 204 3.36 2.58 -7.93
C GLY A 204 2.30 1.53 -8.19
N ASP A 205 2.51 0.74 -9.23
CA ASP A 205 1.66 -0.40 -9.55
C ASP A 205 2.08 -1.67 -8.78
N HIS A 206 1.28 -2.73 -8.91
CA HIS A 206 1.51 -4.03 -8.28
C HIS A 206 1.94 -5.10 -9.31
N THR A 207 2.64 -4.70 -10.38
CA THR A 207 3.03 -5.63 -11.46
C THR A 207 4.32 -6.41 -11.20
N GLY A 208 5.04 -6.12 -10.11
CA GLY A 208 6.34 -6.73 -9.80
C GLY A 208 6.93 -6.27 -8.48
N TYR A 209 8.24 -6.47 -8.31
CA TYR A 209 8.98 -6.02 -7.13
C TYR A 209 9.31 -4.54 -7.19
N ARG A 210 9.29 -3.87 -6.03
CA ARG A 210 9.80 -2.51 -5.88
C ARG A 210 11.10 -2.58 -5.10
N TYR A 211 12.19 -2.05 -5.65
CA TYR A 211 13.49 -2.00 -4.98
C TYR A 211 13.67 -0.67 -4.24
N ALA A 212 12.67 -0.28 -3.44
CA ALA A 212 12.74 0.87 -2.56
C ALA A 212 13.00 0.43 -1.12
N PHE A 213 13.42 1.36 -0.26
CA PHE A 213 13.77 1.00 1.12
C PHE A 213 12.64 0.42 1.99
N PRO A 214 11.35 0.85 1.92
CA PRO A 214 10.31 0.20 2.73
C PRO A 214 10.11 -1.27 2.30
N ASP A 215 10.21 -1.56 1.00
CA ASP A 215 10.13 -2.91 0.46
C ASP A 215 11.33 -3.79 0.86
N ALA A 216 12.53 -3.22 0.88
CA ALA A 216 13.74 -3.89 1.34
C ALA A 216 13.67 -4.20 2.85
N ALA A 217 13.22 -3.25 3.67
CA ALA A 217 13.02 -3.42 5.10
C ALA A 217 12.03 -4.55 5.42
N LEU A 218 10.91 -4.60 4.70
CA LEU A 218 9.92 -5.68 4.82
C LEU A 218 10.54 -7.04 4.46
N SER A 219 11.33 -7.09 3.38
CA SER A 219 11.98 -8.33 2.92
C SER A 219 13.01 -8.87 3.91
N ILE A 220 13.82 -8.00 4.51
CA ILE A 220 14.78 -8.35 5.57
C ILE A 220 14.04 -8.89 6.80
N SER A 221 12.96 -8.21 7.22
CA SER A 221 12.15 -8.63 8.37
C SER A 221 11.48 -9.98 8.14
N ALA A 222 10.97 -10.23 6.93
CA ALA A 222 10.38 -11.51 6.56
C ALA A 222 11.41 -12.65 6.54
N ALA A 223 12.66 -12.38 6.16
CA ALA A 223 13.73 -13.38 6.21
C ALA A 223 14.01 -13.86 7.64
N VAL A 224 13.91 -12.97 8.63
CA VAL A 224 14.03 -13.32 10.06
C VAL A 224 12.87 -14.19 10.51
N LEU A 225 11.63 -13.88 10.11
CA LEU A 225 10.46 -14.72 10.42
C LEU A 225 10.61 -16.15 9.86
N LYS A 226 11.14 -16.29 8.64
CA LYS A 226 11.42 -17.61 8.05
C LYS A 226 12.46 -18.42 8.83
N LEU A 227 13.35 -17.78 9.60
CA LEU A 227 14.26 -18.51 10.50
C LEU A 227 13.50 -19.14 11.68
N MET A 228 12.44 -18.50 12.16
CA MET A 228 11.59 -19.03 13.23
C MET A 228 10.84 -20.29 12.77
N GLU A 229 10.42 -20.32 11.51
CA GLU A 229 9.77 -21.47 10.89
C GLU A 229 10.69 -22.71 10.76
N LYS A 230 12.01 -22.52 10.82
CA LYS A 230 13.01 -23.62 10.73
C LYS A 230 13.22 -24.37 12.04
N GLY A 231 12.44 -24.11 13.08
CA GLY A 231 12.52 -24.82 14.37
C GLY A 231 13.75 -24.47 15.21
N LEU A 232 14.34 -23.30 14.99
CA LEU A 232 15.39 -22.76 15.86
C LEU A 232 14.79 -22.34 17.22
N PRO A 233 15.56 -22.37 18.33
CA PRO A 233 15.05 -21.96 19.63
C PRO A 233 14.57 -20.51 19.65
N ASP A 234 13.39 -20.26 20.22
CA ASP A 234 12.77 -18.92 20.28
C ASP A 234 13.70 -17.86 20.89
N TRP A 235 14.45 -18.19 21.94
CA TRP A 235 15.37 -17.26 22.59
C TRP A 235 16.46 -16.76 21.64
N TYR A 236 16.91 -17.58 20.68
CA TYR A 236 17.92 -17.23 19.70
C TYR A 236 17.33 -16.36 18.60
N CYS A 237 16.19 -16.79 18.04
CA CYS A 237 15.47 -16.05 17.01
C CYS A 237 15.09 -14.64 17.47
N ASN A 238 14.60 -14.51 18.71
CA ASN A 238 14.22 -13.22 19.28
C ASN A 238 15.43 -12.27 19.40
N LYS A 239 16.59 -12.76 19.84
CA LYS A 239 17.82 -11.96 19.91
C LYS A 239 18.33 -11.54 18.53
N ILE A 240 18.29 -12.44 17.55
CA ILE A 240 18.68 -12.11 16.17
C ILE A 240 17.71 -11.09 15.58
N ALA A 241 16.42 -11.21 15.83
CA ALA A 241 15.41 -10.25 15.38
C ALA A 241 15.65 -8.87 15.99
N GLU A 242 15.92 -8.79 17.28
CA GLU A 242 16.22 -7.55 17.99
C GLU A 242 17.45 -6.83 17.41
N VAL A 243 18.57 -7.55 17.28
CA VAL A 243 19.81 -6.98 16.72
C VAL A 243 19.65 -6.58 15.25
N SER A 244 18.95 -7.40 14.45
CA SER A 244 18.70 -7.11 13.03
C SER A 244 17.83 -5.87 12.86
N SER A 245 16.80 -5.72 13.69
CA SER A 245 15.93 -4.55 13.71
C SER A 245 16.70 -3.28 14.07
N ALA A 246 17.53 -3.33 15.12
CA ALA A 246 18.36 -2.20 15.53
C ALA A 246 19.37 -1.79 14.44
N PHE A 247 20.01 -2.76 13.79
CA PHE A 247 20.94 -2.50 12.69
C PHE A 247 20.24 -1.89 11.47
N LEU A 248 19.09 -2.45 11.08
CA LEU A 248 18.27 -1.91 10.00
C LEU A 248 17.85 -0.46 10.29
N ALA A 249 17.34 -0.19 11.49
CA ALA A 249 16.93 1.15 11.90
C ALA A 249 18.11 2.15 11.83
N TYR A 250 19.29 1.76 12.29
CA TYR A 250 20.49 2.60 12.19
C TYR A 250 20.88 2.91 10.74
N CYS A 251 20.90 1.90 9.86
CA CYS A 251 21.17 2.11 8.43
C CYS A 251 20.14 3.01 7.76
N MET A 252 18.86 2.81 8.06
CA MET A 252 17.76 3.60 7.51
C MET A 252 17.81 5.07 7.95
N VAL A 253 18.16 5.33 9.22
CA VAL A 253 18.38 6.71 9.70
C VAL A 253 19.54 7.36 8.97
N GLU A 254 20.68 6.67 8.80
CA GLU A 254 21.83 7.20 8.09
C GLU A 254 21.53 7.52 6.61
N ILE A 255 20.76 6.66 5.94
CA ILE A 255 20.23 6.93 4.59
C ILE A 255 19.38 8.21 4.60
N GLY A 256 18.47 8.33 5.56
CA GLY A 256 17.58 9.49 5.70
C GLY A 256 18.35 10.79 5.90
N GLU A 257 19.37 10.78 6.77
CA GLU A 257 20.25 11.93 7.01
C GLU A 257 21.02 12.33 5.74
N THR A 258 21.53 11.35 4.99
CA THR A 258 22.25 11.60 3.73
C THR A 258 21.35 12.29 2.70
N LEU A 259 20.12 11.80 2.53
CA LEU A 259 19.14 12.38 1.59
C LEU A 259 18.63 13.75 2.07
N LEU A 260 18.50 13.95 3.38
CA LEU A 260 18.11 15.23 3.96
C LEU A 260 19.20 16.30 3.80
N ALA A 261 20.48 15.93 3.94
CA ALA A 261 21.61 16.82 3.70
C ALA A 261 21.60 17.33 2.24
N LEU A 262 21.45 16.42 1.27
CA LEU A 262 21.29 16.78 -0.14
C LEU A 262 20.06 17.67 -0.39
N CYS A 263 18.95 17.44 0.31
CA CYS A 263 17.75 18.28 0.20
C CYS A 263 18.01 19.72 0.64
N LYS A 264 18.75 19.90 1.75
CA LYS A 264 19.03 21.21 2.36
C LYS A 264 20.10 21.99 1.60
N GLU A 265 21.21 21.33 1.27
CA GLU A 265 22.40 21.99 0.72
C GLU A 265 22.42 22.01 -0.81
N GLY A 266 21.64 21.15 -1.47
CA GLY A 266 21.66 20.98 -2.92
C GLY A 266 22.59 19.86 -3.39
N PRO A 267 22.95 19.83 -4.69
CA PRO A 267 23.95 18.91 -5.21
C PRO A 267 25.30 19.06 -4.50
N MET A 268 25.89 17.95 -4.04
CA MET A 268 27.15 17.95 -3.28
C MET A 268 28.14 16.94 -3.86
N GLU A 269 29.43 17.25 -3.80
CA GLU A 269 30.48 16.24 -4.04
C GLU A 269 30.45 15.16 -2.95
N VAL A 270 30.77 13.91 -3.30
CA VAL A 270 30.80 12.76 -2.36
C VAL A 270 31.68 13.07 -1.14
N ASP A 271 32.83 13.70 -1.34
CA ASP A 271 33.77 14.06 -0.28
C ASP A 271 33.23 15.14 0.67
N SER A 272 32.38 16.04 0.17
CA SER A 272 31.74 17.07 1.01
C SER A 272 30.56 16.47 1.77
N LEU A 273 29.73 15.67 1.09
CA LEU A 273 28.60 14.98 1.68
C LEU A 273 29.02 14.04 2.82
N ARG A 274 30.08 13.24 2.62
CA ARG A 274 30.58 12.35 3.69
C ARG A 274 31.06 13.11 4.92
N LYS A 275 31.68 14.29 4.73
CA LYS A 275 32.18 15.11 5.85
C LYS A 275 31.03 15.72 6.63
N ASP A 276 30.00 16.18 5.92
CA ASP A 276 28.78 16.76 6.52
C ASP A 276 28.06 15.76 7.43
N ILE A 277 27.91 14.51 6.95
CA ILE A 277 27.24 13.44 7.71
C ILE A 277 28.18 12.64 8.63
N GLY A 278 29.48 12.94 8.65
CA GLY A 278 30.47 12.26 9.48
C GLY A 278 30.73 10.79 9.11
N MET A 279 30.72 10.46 7.81
CA MET A 279 30.85 9.09 7.31
C MET A 279 32.24 8.79 6.72
N GLU A 280 32.74 7.59 7.00
CA GLU A 280 33.96 7.04 6.40
C GLU A 280 33.84 6.92 4.87
N LYS A 281 34.96 7.11 4.16
CA LYS A 281 34.98 7.21 2.70
C LYS A 281 34.36 5.99 1.99
N ASP A 282 34.85 4.80 2.30
CA ASP A 282 34.40 3.56 1.63
C ASP A 282 32.91 3.29 1.88
N ARG A 283 32.43 3.63 3.08
CA ARG A 283 31.02 3.52 3.46
C ARG A 283 30.16 4.53 2.69
N ALA A 284 30.61 5.78 2.57
CA ALA A 284 29.92 6.80 1.80
C ALA A 284 29.82 6.42 0.31
N GLU A 285 30.91 5.96 -0.29
CA GLU A 285 30.91 5.51 -1.68
C GLU A 285 29.96 4.31 -1.90
N ALA A 286 29.94 3.34 -0.98
CA ALA A 286 29.03 2.20 -1.06
C ALA A 286 27.55 2.64 -0.94
N LEU A 287 27.25 3.53 0.01
CA LEU A 287 25.91 4.08 0.19
C LEU A 287 25.45 4.86 -1.05
N ILE A 288 26.29 5.74 -1.61
CA ILE A 288 25.95 6.52 -2.81
C ILE A 288 25.71 5.61 -4.02
N ARG A 289 26.51 4.55 -4.20
CA ARG A 289 26.25 3.54 -5.24
C ARG A 289 24.87 2.90 -5.07
N LEU A 290 24.53 2.47 -3.85
CA LEU A 290 23.22 1.91 -3.55
C LEU A 290 22.09 2.90 -3.84
N LEU A 291 22.23 4.16 -3.41
CA LEU A 291 21.22 5.20 -3.65
C LEU A 291 21.05 5.54 -5.13
N ALA A 292 22.12 5.45 -5.92
CA ALA A 292 22.06 5.63 -7.37
C ALA A 292 21.38 4.44 -8.06
N ASP A 293 21.72 3.21 -7.65
CA ASP A 293 21.11 1.98 -8.19
C ASP A 293 19.61 1.88 -7.86
N THR A 294 19.22 2.37 -6.69
CA THR A 294 17.82 2.48 -6.24
C THR A 294 17.14 3.80 -6.63
N LYS A 295 17.83 4.64 -7.41
CA LYS A 295 17.34 5.89 -8.01
C LYS A 295 16.93 6.99 -7.03
N TYR A 296 17.27 6.89 -5.75
CA TYR A 296 17.05 8.01 -4.81
C TYR A 296 17.90 9.23 -5.18
N VAL A 297 19.11 8.99 -5.68
CA VAL A 297 20.01 10.04 -6.19
C VAL A 297 20.39 9.78 -7.64
N LYS A 298 20.90 10.81 -8.30
CA LYS A 298 21.60 10.73 -9.58
C LYS A 298 22.98 11.36 -9.44
N LEU A 299 23.92 10.87 -10.25
CA LEU A 299 25.28 11.37 -10.31
C LEU A 299 25.42 12.29 -11.51
N ASP A 300 25.97 13.47 -11.30
CA ASP A 300 26.34 14.44 -12.34
C ASP A 300 27.82 14.79 -12.17
N GLY A 301 28.68 14.07 -12.91
CA GLY A 301 30.12 14.07 -12.66
C GLY A 301 30.45 13.50 -11.28
N ASP A 302 31.09 14.31 -10.43
CA ASP A 302 31.45 14.01 -9.04
C ASP A 302 30.38 14.42 -8.03
N ARG A 303 29.30 15.07 -8.49
CA ARG A 303 28.22 15.56 -7.64
C ARG A 303 27.09 14.55 -7.54
N VAL A 304 26.61 14.36 -6.33
CA VAL A 304 25.41 13.63 -5.98
C VAL A 304 24.27 14.63 -5.83
N MET A 305 23.12 14.34 -6.44
CA MET A 305 21.92 15.15 -6.28
C MET A 305 20.67 14.29 -6.18
N LEU A 306 19.61 14.84 -5.60
CA LEU A 306 18.36 14.12 -5.45
C LEU A 306 17.74 13.79 -6.82
N ASN A 307 17.26 12.56 -6.96
CA ASN A 307 16.45 12.12 -8.10
C ASN A 307 15.00 11.82 -7.67
N TYR A 308 14.80 11.48 -6.40
CA TYR A 308 13.49 11.32 -5.77
C TYR A 308 13.23 12.38 -4.70
N PRO A 309 11.95 12.68 -4.39
CA PRO A 309 11.60 13.69 -3.41
C PRO A 309 12.15 13.38 -2.01
N VAL A 310 12.53 14.44 -1.30
CA VAL A 310 12.75 14.43 0.14
C VAL A 310 11.93 15.57 0.71
N PHE A 311 10.97 15.26 1.58
CA PHE A 311 10.12 16.25 2.23
C PHE A 311 10.64 16.53 3.63
N THR A 312 10.87 17.80 3.93
CA THR A 312 11.27 18.26 5.26
C THR A 312 10.03 18.49 6.14
N VAL A 313 10.23 18.66 7.45
CA VAL A 313 9.13 19.04 8.36
C VAL A 313 8.41 20.32 7.90
N LYS A 314 9.12 21.26 7.27
CA LYS A 314 8.55 22.50 6.75
C LYS A 314 7.67 22.27 5.52
N ASP A 315 7.94 21.24 4.73
CA ASP A 315 7.21 20.93 3.50
C ASP A 315 5.79 20.43 3.79
N LYS A 316 5.51 19.93 5.01
CA LYS A 316 4.17 19.49 5.46
C LYS A 316 3.11 20.58 5.25
N VAL A 317 3.44 21.86 5.49
CA VAL A 317 2.49 22.97 5.28
C VAL A 317 2.18 23.16 3.78
N VAL A 318 3.15 22.91 2.90
CA VAL A 318 2.96 23.04 1.47
C VAL A 318 2.07 21.91 0.96
N ILE A 319 2.32 20.67 1.41
CA ILE A 319 1.49 19.50 1.08
C ILE A 319 0.05 19.71 1.56
N GLU A 320 -0.13 20.20 2.79
CA GLU A 320 -1.45 20.51 3.35
C GLU A 320 -2.18 21.60 2.53
N ASN A 321 -1.48 22.63 2.07
CA ASN A 321 -2.08 23.64 1.19
C ASN A 321 -2.53 23.09 -0.17
N VAL A 322 -1.86 22.05 -0.69
CA VAL A 322 -2.33 21.35 -1.91
C VAL A 322 -3.55 20.47 -1.58
N TRP A 323 -3.58 19.84 -0.41
CA TRP A 323 -4.78 19.14 0.06
C TRP A 323 -5.99 20.08 0.17
N GLN A 324 -5.84 21.24 0.78
CA GLN A 324 -6.94 22.22 0.90
C GLN A 324 -7.46 22.71 -0.46
N LEU A 325 -6.61 22.76 -1.48
CA LEU A 325 -7.01 23.07 -2.84
C LEU A 325 -7.83 21.93 -3.48
N LEU A 326 -7.49 20.68 -3.19
CA LEU A 326 -8.04 19.50 -3.87
C LEU A 326 -9.15 18.77 -3.11
N SER A 327 -9.27 18.98 -1.80
CA SER A 327 -10.16 18.22 -0.91
C SER A 327 -11.61 18.22 -1.40
N ARG A 328 -12.13 19.39 -1.82
CA ARG A 328 -13.47 19.51 -2.40
C ARG A 328 -13.63 18.70 -3.69
N THR A 329 -12.64 18.74 -4.58
CA THR A 329 -12.64 17.96 -5.82
C THR A 329 -12.66 16.45 -5.54
N VAL A 330 -11.84 16.01 -4.59
CA VAL A 330 -11.79 14.61 -4.14
C VAL A 330 -13.13 14.20 -3.52
N GLU A 331 -13.68 15.02 -2.62
CA GLU A 331 -14.98 14.78 -1.98
C GLU A 331 -16.11 14.66 -3.00
N GLU A 332 -16.23 15.62 -3.92
CA GLU A 332 -17.30 15.63 -4.93
C GLU A 332 -17.30 14.36 -5.78
N VAL A 333 -16.11 13.87 -6.17
CA VAL A 333 -15.99 12.63 -6.96
C VAL A 333 -16.24 11.41 -6.10
N ALA A 334 -15.67 11.35 -4.90
CA ALA A 334 -15.82 10.22 -3.98
C ALA A 334 -17.27 10.04 -3.53
N CYS A 335 -17.96 11.10 -3.09
CA CYS A 335 -19.36 11.02 -2.70
C CYS A 335 -20.24 10.68 -3.91
N GLY A 336 -20.03 11.36 -5.04
CA GLY A 336 -20.85 11.14 -6.24
C GLY A 336 -20.74 9.72 -6.79
N TYR A 337 -19.56 9.10 -6.76
CA TYR A 337 -19.41 7.72 -7.23
C TYR A 337 -19.96 6.71 -6.21
N PHE A 338 -19.85 6.96 -4.91
CA PHE A 338 -20.45 6.12 -3.87
C PHE A 338 -21.96 6.01 -4.02
N GLU A 339 -22.64 7.14 -4.28
CA GLU A 339 -24.09 7.16 -4.52
C GLU A 339 -24.50 6.31 -5.73
N SER A 340 -23.68 6.33 -6.79
CA SER A 340 -23.91 5.54 -7.99
C SER A 340 -23.60 4.04 -7.84
N LEU A 341 -22.87 3.64 -6.79
CA LEU A 341 -22.43 2.25 -6.60
C LEU A 341 -23.59 1.25 -6.58
N ARG A 342 -24.73 1.65 -5.99
CA ARG A 342 -25.92 0.80 -5.92
C ARG A 342 -26.54 0.48 -7.29
N SER A 343 -26.32 1.32 -8.30
CA SER A 343 -26.85 1.10 -9.65
C SER A 343 -25.76 0.69 -10.64
N GLU A 344 -24.61 1.35 -10.64
CA GLU A 344 -23.51 1.11 -11.59
C GLU A 344 -22.74 -0.18 -11.30
N LEU A 345 -22.68 -0.59 -10.03
CA LEU A 345 -21.98 -1.78 -9.56
C LEU A 345 -22.93 -2.80 -8.89
N ALA A 346 -24.24 -2.68 -9.15
CA ALA A 346 -25.26 -3.60 -8.65
C ALA A 346 -24.98 -5.07 -8.97
N GLU A 347 -24.23 -5.31 -10.05
CA GLU A 347 -23.90 -6.63 -10.57
C GLU A 347 -22.70 -7.27 -9.87
N ILE A 348 -21.91 -6.50 -9.11
CA ILE A 348 -20.81 -7.04 -8.31
C ILE A 348 -21.36 -8.05 -7.32
N THR A 349 -20.74 -9.22 -7.27
CA THR A 349 -21.16 -10.35 -6.43
C THR A 349 -21.34 -9.95 -4.97
N SER A 350 -20.42 -9.15 -4.41
CA SER A 350 -20.54 -8.68 -3.04
C SER A 350 -21.77 -7.76 -2.81
N VAL A 351 -22.09 -6.89 -3.78
CA VAL A 351 -23.27 -6.03 -3.71
C VAL A 351 -24.55 -6.86 -3.85
N ARG A 352 -24.59 -7.81 -4.79
CA ARG A 352 -25.72 -8.76 -4.96
C ARG A 352 -25.99 -9.61 -3.73
N ARG A 353 -24.94 -9.94 -2.97
CA ARG A 353 -25.01 -10.68 -1.71
C ARG A 353 -25.42 -9.84 -0.50
N GLY A 354 -25.65 -8.54 -0.69
CA GLY A 354 -26.13 -7.64 0.35
C GLY A 354 -25.06 -7.22 1.35
N PHE A 355 -23.77 -7.34 1.01
CA PHE A 355 -22.72 -6.74 1.82
C PHE A 355 -22.86 -5.21 1.82
N ASP A 356 -22.48 -4.58 2.94
CA ASP A 356 -22.49 -3.13 3.06
C ASP A 356 -21.51 -2.52 2.03
N PRO A 357 -21.98 -1.63 1.14
CA PRO A 357 -21.12 -0.89 0.20
C PRO A 357 -19.87 -0.27 0.81
N ARG A 358 -19.95 0.16 2.07
CA ARG A 358 -18.83 0.78 2.78
C ARG A 358 -17.69 -0.19 3.09
N GLU A 359 -17.93 -1.50 3.03
CA GLU A 359 -16.86 -2.51 3.16
C GLU A 359 -15.98 -2.57 1.93
N ILE A 360 -16.56 -2.40 0.74
CA ILE A 360 -15.82 -2.51 -0.51
C ILE A 360 -15.32 -1.18 -1.05
N TYR A 361 -15.81 -0.05 -0.53
CA TYR A 361 -15.60 1.24 -1.19
C TYR A 361 -14.14 1.71 -1.17
N THR A 362 -13.34 1.32 -0.18
CA THR A 362 -11.90 1.60 -0.21
C THR A 362 -11.22 0.97 -1.44
N ASP A 363 -11.57 -0.27 -1.79
CA ASP A 363 -11.06 -0.93 -3.00
C ASP A 363 -11.59 -0.30 -4.28
N VAL A 364 -12.88 0.08 -4.28
CA VAL A 364 -13.46 0.81 -5.40
C VAL A 364 -12.72 2.12 -5.61
N TRP A 365 -12.43 2.86 -4.54
CA TRP A 365 -11.68 4.11 -4.59
C TRP A 365 -10.28 3.90 -5.16
N HIS A 366 -9.56 2.83 -4.76
CA HIS A 366 -8.29 2.46 -5.38
C HIS A 366 -8.43 2.44 -6.90
N TRP A 367 -9.40 1.72 -7.48
CA TRP A 367 -9.60 1.69 -8.94
C TRP A 367 -9.85 3.08 -9.53
N VAL A 368 -10.63 3.93 -8.86
CA VAL A 368 -10.92 5.30 -9.33
C VAL A 368 -9.64 6.14 -9.39
N PHE A 369 -8.88 6.21 -8.31
CA PHE A 369 -7.69 7.06 -8.29
C PHE A 369 -6.50 6.44 -9.01
N GLY A 370 -6.43 5.11 -9.10
CA GLY A 370 -5.47 4.40 -9.96
C GLY A 370 -5.65 4.78 -11.43
N TRP A 371 -6.89 4.85 -11.91
CA TRP A 371 -7.20 5.39 -13.24
C TRP A 371 -6.81 6.86 -13.37
N ALA A 372 -7.13 7.68 -12.37
CA ALA A 372 -6.79 9.10 -12.41
C ALA A 372 -5.27 9.31 -12.50
N ASN A 373 -4.49 8.60 -11.67
CA ASN A 373 -3.03 8.63 -11.68
C ASN A 373 -2.47 8.17 -13.03
N ARG A 374 -2.98 7.06 -13.57
CA ARG A 374 -2.60 6.57 -14.90
C ARG A 374 -2.82 7.62 -15.99
N MET A 375 -4.01 8.21 -16.06
CA MET A 375 -4.35 9.21 -17.08
C MET A 375 -3.52 10.49 -16.93
N MET A 376 -3.25 10.92 -15.70
CA MET A 376 -2.39 12.08 -15.43
C MET A 376 -0.93 11.80 -15.79
N ALA A 377 -0.42 10.58 -15.58
CA ALA A 377 0.91 10.19 -16.02
C ALA A 377 1.00 10.12 -17.56
N GLU A 378 0.02 9.50 -18.22
CA GLU A 378 -0.06 9.42 -19.69
C GLU A 378 -0.12 10.80 -20.36
N LYS A 379 -0.73 11.79 -19.70
CA LYS A 379 -0.80 13.19 -20.16
C LYS A 379 0.42 14.04 -19.76
N GLY A 380 1.43 13.46 -19.11
CA GLY A 380 2.63 14.16 -18.65
C GLY A 380 2.39 15.12 -17.48
N PHE A 381 1.24 15.02 -16.80
CA PHE A 381 1.00 15.78 -15.57
C PHE A 381 1.86 15.22 -14.43
N PHE A 382 1.87 13.89 -14.30
CA PHE A 382 2.74 13.13 -13.40
C PHE A 382 3.90 12.49 -14.14
N TYR A 383 4.91 12.11 -13.35
CA TYR A 383 5.94 11.17 -13.79
C TYR A 383 5.27 9.82 -14.14
N ASP A 384 5.69 9.18 -15.23
CA ASP A 384 5.27 7.84 -15.64
C ASP A 384 6.45 6.87 -15.38
N PRO A 385 6.49 6.16 -14.23
CA PRO A 385 7.65 5.35 -13.91
C PRO A 385 7.90 4.23 -14.93
N PRO A 386 9.12 4.10 -15.47
CA PRO A 386 9.48 3.00 -16.35
C PRO A 386 9.62 1.69 -15.56
N ARG A 387 9.60 0.56 -16.29
CA ARG A 387 10.14 -0.71 -15.77
C ARG A 387 11.62 -0.75 -16.14
N GLU A 388 12.49 -0.65 -15.15
CA GLU A 388 13.94 -0.57 -15.35
C GLU A 388 14.58 -1.95 -15.48
N ARG A 389 14.04 -2.96 -14.78
CA ARG A 389 14.56 -4.33 -14.75
C ARG A 389 13.45 -5.35 -14.99
N GLU A 390 13.84 -6.54 -15.40
CA GLU A 390 12.94 -7.68 -15.50
C GLU A 390 12.32 -8.00 -14.13
N GLY A 391 11.00 -8.16 -14.08
CA GLY A 391 10.25 -8.40 -12.84
C GLY A 391 10.08 -7.19 -11.91
N GLU A 392 10.59 -6.01 -12.29
CA GLU A 392 10.42 -4.76 -11.52
C GLU A 392 9.06 -4.12 -11.82
N ALA A 393 8.38 -3.66 -10.76
CA ALA A 393 7.18 -2.86 -10.86
C ALA A 393 7.50 -1.43 -11.34
N ARG A 394 6.46 -0.69 -11.73
CA ARG A 394 6.58 0.75 -11.99
C ARG A 394 6.36 1.51 -10.70
N TYR A 395 7.37 2.24 -10.21
CA TYR A 395 7.23 2.98 -8.96
C TYR A 395 8.14 4.22 -8.86
N ILE A 396 7.78 5.07 -7.92
CA ILE A 396 8.54 6.18 -7.37
C ILE A 396 8.77 5.90 -5.88
N ALA A 397 9.86 6.40 -5.31
CA ALA A 397 10.07 6.43 -3.87
C ALA A 397 10.32 7.86 -3.38
N TRP A 398 10.22 8.07 -2.07
CA TRP A 398 10.63 9.31 -1.41
C TRP A 398 10.94 9.08 0.06
N VAL A 399 11.47 10.13 0.70
CA VAL A 399 11.70 10.18 2.14
C VAL A 399 11.01 11.41 2.72
N GLU A 400 10.42 11.29 3.89
CA GLU A 400 9.84 12.39 4.67
C GLU A 400 10.53 12.47 6.03
N GLU A 401 10.99 13.67 6.40
CA GLU A 401 11.42 13.99 7.75
C GLU A 401 10.19 14.31 8.62
N ILE A 402 9.98 13.53 9.66
CA ILE A 402 8.89 13.73 10.64
C ILE A 402 9.41 14.43 11.90
N ALA A 403 8.53 15.20 12.55
CA ALA A 403 8.87 15.85 13.80
C ALA A 403 9.11 14.80 14.90
N SER A 404 10.10 15.02 15.78
CA SER A 404 10.51 14.08 16.84
C SER A 404 9.41 13.67 17.83
N ARG A 405 8.27 14.36 17.87
CA ARG A 405 7.08 14.00 18.67
C ARG A 405 6.13 13.02 17.97
N GLU A 406 6.24 12.86 16.65
CA GLU A 406 5.44 11.93 15.84
C GLU A 406 6.18 10.60 15.59
N ALA A 407 7.47 10.51 15.94
CA ALA A 407 8.24 9.28 15.88
C ALA A 407 7.74 8.29 16.94
N THR A 408 6.95 7.31 16.53
CA THR A 408 6.56 6.20 17.40
C THR A 408 7.81 5.35 17.66
N PRO A 409 8.13 4.93 18.90
CA PRO A 409 9.17 3.95 19.13
C PRO A 409 8.83 2.68 18.32
N CYS A 410 9.81 2.18 17.56
CA CYS A 410 9.69 1.00 16.72
C CYS A 410 9.25 -0.24 17.52
#